data_AF-A0A7X5N2C4-F1
#
_entry.id   AF-A0A7X5N2C4-F1
#
_cell.length_a   1.000
_cell.length_b   1.000
_cell.length_c   1.000
_cell.angle_alpha   90.00
_cell.angle_beta   90.00
_cell.angle_gamma   90.00
#
_symmetry.space_group_name_H-M   'P 1'
#
loop_
_entity.id
_entity.type
_entity.pdbx_description
1 polymer ?
#
loop_
_entity_poly.entity_id
_entity_poly.type
_entity_poly.pdbx_seq_one_letter_code
_entity_poly.pdbx_strand_id
1 'polypeptide(L)'
;SHVTVDGGPAIWQGFVKPFVWAGEGYQGQYPLLVSDRYLIVDAALKRAEELGTRSIAHGCTGMGNDQVRFDLAVKALGDYQIVAPIREIQKEHTQTRAYEQKYLEERGFGVRAKQQAYTINENLLGLTMSGG
;
A
#
# COMPACT_ATOMS: atom_id res chain seq x y z
N SER A 1 18.05 -8.49 -2.24
CA SER A 1 17.73 -8.52 -3.69
C SER A 1 16.52 -7.62 -3.92
N HIS A 2 16.44 -6.95 -5.08
CA HIS A 2 15.29 -6.11 -5.46
C HIS A 2 14.63 -6.73 -6.69
N VAL A 3 13.30 -6.77 -6.71
CA VAL A 3 12.52 -7.34 -7.81
C VAL A 3 11.39 -6.38 -8.15
N THR A 4 11.23 -6.11 -9.44
CA THR A 4 10.10 -5.34 -9.98
C THR A 4 9.16 -6.31 -10.67
N VAL A 5 7.86 -6.19 -10.41
CA VAL A 5 6.81 -7.03 -11.01
C VAL A 5 5.90 -6.14 -11.85
N ASP A 6 5.64 -6.52 -13.11
CA ASP A 6 4.62 -5.86 -13.92
C ASP A 6 3.21 -6.29 -13.47
N GLY A 7 2.51 -5.37 -12.81
CA GLY A 7 1.15 -5.58 -12.34
C GLY A 7 0.05 -5.24 -13.36
N GLY A 8 0.40 -4.65 -14.51
CA GLY A 8 -0.55 -4.13 -15.51
C GLY A 8 -1.52 -5.20 -16.03
N PRO A 9 -1.03 -6.37 -16.49
CA PRO A 9 -1.92 -7.45 -16.94
C PRO A 9 -2.84 -7.98 -15.83
N ALA A 10 -2.32 -8.09 -14.60
CA ALA A 10 -3.08 -8.60 -13.47
C ALA A 10 -4.20 -7.64 -13.04
N ILE A 11 -3.93 -6.34 -12.94
CA ILE A 11 -4.96 -5.34 -12.60
C ILE A 11 -6.00 -5.21 -13.72
N TRP A 12 -5.58 -5.30 -14.98
CA TRP A 12 -6.49 -5.26 -16.11
C TRP A 12 -7.52 -6.40 -16.06
N GLN A 13 -7.04 -7.64 -15.89
CA GLN A 13 -7.91 -8.82 -15.90
C GLN A 13 -8.69 -9.00 -14.59
N GLY A 14 -8.08 -8.71 -13.44
CA GLY A 14 -8.65 -8.96 -12.12
C GLY A 14 -9.59 -7.87 -11.62
N PHE A 15 -9.40 -6.62 -12.03
CA PHE A 15 -10.15 -5.47 -11.50
C PHE A 15 -10.77 -4.61 -12.59
N VAL A 16 -9.97 -4.09 -13.53
CA VAL A 16 -10.47 -3.11 -14.51
C VAL A 16 -11.60 -3.68 -15.35
N LYS A 17 -11.34 -4.79 -16.04
CA LYS A 17 -12.32 -5.41 -16.92
C LYS A 17 -13.57 -5.91 -16.16
N PRO A 18 -13.44 -6.63 -15.02
CA PRO A 18 -14.61 -7.04 -14.23
C PRO A 18 -15.45 -5.87 -13.69
N PHE A 19 -14.82 -4.80 -13.19
CA PHE A 19 -15.57 -3.65 -12.64
C PHE A 19 -16.32 -2.88 -13.73
N VAL A 20 -15.69 -2.68 -14.90
CA VAL A 20 -16.35 -2.07 -16.05
C VAL A 20 -17.55 -2.89 -16.51
N TRP A 21 -17.41 -4.23 -16.54
CA TRP A 21 -18.50 -5.12 -16.93
C TRP A 21 -19.64 -5.18 -15.90
N ALA A 22 -19.31 -5.12 -14.60
CA ALA A 22 -20.30 -5.08 -13.55
C ALA A 22 -21.14 -3.80 -13.59
N GLY A 23 -20.54 -2.67 -14.00
CA GLY A 23 -21.22 -1.39 -14.16
C GLY A 23 -21.67 -0.73 -12.84
N GLU A 24 -21.24 -1.26 -11.69
CA GLU A 24 -21.65 -0.81 -10.36
C GLU A 24 -20.47 -0.23 -9.57
N GLY A 25 -20.74 0.85 -8.84
CA GLY A 25 -19.79 1.51 -7.96
C GLY A 25 -20.10 1.26 -6.49
N TYR A 26 -19.07 1.30 -5.64
CA TYR A 26 -19.27 1.40 -4.19
C TYR A 26 -20.12 2.63 -3.86
N GLN A 27 -21.21 2.42 -3.12
CA GLN A 27 -22.23 3.43 -2.83
C GLN A 27 -22.80 4.10 -4.10
N GLY A 28 -22.81 3.39 -5.23
CA GLY A 28 -23.28 3.89 -6.52
C GLY A 28 -22.42 5.00 -7.13
N GLN A 29 -21.20 5.24 -6.61
CA GLN A 29 -20.37 6.39 -7.02
C GLN A 29 -18.90 6.02 -7.25
N TYR A 30 -18.32 5.18 -6.39
CA TYR A 30 -16.87 4.99 -6.36
C TYR A 30 -16.45 3.61 -6.93
N PRO A 31 -15.70 3.56 -8.05
CA PRO A 31 -15.34 2.31 -8.72
C PRO A 31 -14.15 1.56 -8.07
N LEU A 32 -13.93 1.72 -6.76
CA LEU A 32 -12.90 1.00 -6.00
C LEU A 32 -11.47 1.13 -6.59
N LEU A 33 -11.06 2.36 -6.91
CA LEU A 33 -9.81 2.68 -7.63
C LEU A 33 -8.51 2.16 -6.98
N VAL A 34 -8.52 1.84 -5.69
CA VAL A 34 -7.35 1.34 -4.93
C VAL A 34 -7.34 -0.18 -4.75
N SER A 35 -8.01 -0.92 -5.65
CA SER A 35 -8.08 -2.38 -5.54
C SER A 35 -6.76 -3.10 -5.87
N ASP A 36 -5.78 -2.39 -6.43
CA ASP A 36 -4.42 -2.89 -6.65
C ASP A 36 -3.73 -3.41 -5.39
N ARG A 37 -4.16 -2.99 -4.18
CA ARG A 37 -3.60 -3.46 -2.90
C ARG A 37 -3.60 -4.99 -2.77
N TYR A 38 -4.63 -5.64 -3.27
CA TYR A 38 -4.73 -7.11 -3.22
C TYR A 38 -3.65 -7.78 -4.07
N LEU A 39 -3.42 -7.27 -5.29
CA LEU A 39 -2.36 -7.78 -6.18
C LEU A 39 -0.95 -7.50 -5.65
N ILE A 40 -0.77 -6.35 -4.99
CA ILE A 40 0.50 -6.02 -4.34
C ILE A 40 0.78 -7.03 -3.22
N VAL A 41 -0.22 -7.40 -2.42
CA VAL A 41 -0.07 -8.43 -1.38
C VAL A 41 0.24 -9.79 -2.00
N ASP A 42 -0.49 -10.21 -3.03
CA ASP A 42 -0.23 -11.49 -3.71
C ASP A 42 1.22 -11.60 -4.20
N ALA A 43 1.70 -10.54 -4.87
CA ALA A 43 3.07 -10.49 -5.36
C ALA A 43 4.11 -10.47 -4.23
N ALA A 44 3.83 -9.74 -3.14
CA ALA A 44 4.72 -9.66 -1.99
C ALA A 44 4.82 -11.00 -1.23
N LEU A 45 3.70 -11.71 -1.05
CA LEU A 45 3.70 -13.02 -0.39
C LEU A 45 4.35 -14.10 -1.24
N LYS A 46 4.12 -14.10 -2.56
CA LYS A 46 4.89 -14.96 -3.48
C LYS A 46 6.39 -14.73 -3.32
N ARG A 47 6.82 -13.47 -3.20
CA ARG A 47 8.23 -13.16 -2.97
C ARG A 47 8.71 -13.60 -1.58
N ALA A 48 7.87 -13.49 -0.56
CA ALA A 48 8.18 -13.98 0.78
C ALA A 48 8.43 -15.49 0.79
N GLU A 49 7.62 -16.26 0.05
CA GLU A 49 7.79 -17.70 -0.14
C GLU A 49 9.10 -18.05 -0.84
N GLU A 50 9.43 -17.37 -1.95
CA GLU A 50 10.69 -17.55 -2.67
C GLU A 50 11.93 -17.27 -1.78
N LEU A 51 11.80 -16.35 -0.83
CA LEU A 51 12.84 -15.99 0.12
C LEU A 51 12.84 -16.87 1.39
N GLY A 52 11.84 -17.75 1.55
CA GLY A 52 11.68 -18.58 2.75
C GLY A 52 11.35 -17.78 4.02
N THR A 53 10.80 -16.56 3.90
CA THR A 53 10.40 -15.74 5.05
C THR A 53 8.89 -15.85 5.32
N ARG A 54 8.51 -15.58 6.57
CA ARG A 54 7.11 -15.42 7.01
C ARG A 54 6.81 -14.00 7.46
N SER A 55 7.73 -13.06 7.27
CA SER A 55 7.54 -11.65 7.64
C SER A 55 7.30 -10.79 6.41
N ILE A 56 6.31 -9.90 6.49
CA ILE A 56 6.02 -8.89 5.46
C ILE A 56 5.87 -7.52 6.11
N ALA A 57 6.34 -6.47 5.44
CA ALA A 57 6.20 -5.10 5.90
C ALA A 57 5.39 -4.25 4.91
N HIS A 58 4.55 -3.35 5.44
CA HIS A 58 3.88 -2.33 4.62
C HIS A 58 3.92 -0.96 5.31
N GLY A 59 3.91 0.10 4.51
CA GLY A 59 4.04 1.49 4.99
C GLY A 59 2.71 2.23 5.18
N CYS A 60 1.58 1.52 5.30
CA CYS A 60 0.29 2.18 5.45
C CYS A 60 0.19 2.91 6.79
N THR A 61 -0.48 4.07 6.80
CA THR A 61 -0.79 4.79 8.05
C THR A 61 -1.88 4.07 8.85
N GLY A 62 -1.93 4.31 10.15
CA GLY A 62 -2.94 3.80 11.08
C GLY A 62 -4.33 4.44 10.95
N MET A 63 -4.50 5.45 10.09
CA MET A 63 -5.78 6.15 9.89
C MET A 63 -6.49 5.77 8.57
N GLY A 64 -5.76 5.19 7.61
CA GLY A 64 -6.30 4.88 6.28
C GLY A 64 -6.90 3.49 6.16
N ASN A 65 -7.78 3.31 5.18
CA ASN A 65 -8.37 2.00 4.84
C ASN A 65 -7.35 1.01 4.26
N ASP A 66 -6.23 1.50 3.70
CA ASP A 66 -5.22 0.64 3.08
C ASP A 66 -4.59 -0.32 4.08
N GLN A 67 -4.38 0.09 5.34
CA GLN A 67 -3.87 -0.85 6.35
C GLN A 67 -4.77 -2.07 6.52
N VAL A 68 -6.09 -1.88 6.45
CA VAL A 68 -7.07 -2.96 6.62
C VAL A 68 -7.04 -3.87 5.40
N ARG A 69 -6.93 -3.30 4.20
CA ARG A 69 -6.81 -4.06 2.95
C ARG A 69 -5.57 -4.95 2.96
N PHE A 70 -4.40 -4.38 3.31
CA PHE A 70 -3.16 -5.12 3.40
C PHE A 70 -3.21 -6.18 4.50
N ASP A 71 -3.59 -5.82 5.73
CA ASP A 71 -3.62 -6.74 6.86
C ASP A 71 -4.58 -7.91 6.61
N LEU A 72 -5.77 -7.64 6.08
CA LEU A 72 -6.76 -8.68 5.81
C LEU A 72 -6.35 -9.58 4.66
N ALA A 73 -5.81 -9.02 3.57
CA ALA A 73 -5.33 -9.82 2.44
C ALA A 73 -4.18 -10.73 2.86
N VAL A 74 -3.22 -10.23 3.65
CA VAL A 74 -2.10 -11.04 4.15
C VAL A 74 -2.62 -12.18 5.02
N LYS A 75 -3.51 -11.88 5.99
CA LYS A 75 -4.10 -12.89 6.89
C LYS A 75 -4.98 -13.91 6.15
N ALA A 76 -5.62 -13.52 5.06
CA ALA A 76 -6.43 -14.43 4.25
C ALA A 76 -5.58 -15.43 3.46
N LEU A 77 -4.34 -15.08 3.14
CA LEU A 77 -3.45 -15.88 2.29
C LEU A 77 -2.43 -16.72 3.08
N GLY A 78 -2.32 -16.53 4.39
CA GLY A 78 -1.54 -17.42 5.25
C GLY A 78 -1.17 -16.81 6.60
N ASP A 79 -0.43 -17.59 7.38
CA ASP A 79 0.15 -17.14 8.65
C ASP A 79 1.47 -16.40 8.41
N TYR A 80 1.36 -15.08 8.30
CA TYR A 80 2.49 -14.17 8.11
C TYR A 80 2.55 -13.15 9.24
N GLN A 81 3.75 -12.88 9.73
CA GLN A 81 4.01 -11.77 10.63
C GLN A 81 4.01 -10.46 9.85
N ILE A 82 3.05 -9.59 10.16
CA ILE A 82 2.96 -8.26 9.57
C ILE A 82 3.74 -7.26 10.44
N VAL A 83 4.65 -6.53 9.80
CA VAL A 83 5.38 -5.38 10.39
C VAL A 83 4.82 -4.09 9.76
N ALA A 84 4.37 -3.14 10.57
CA ALA A 84 3.75 -1.91 10.08
C ALA A 84 4.41 -0.67 10.71
N PRO A 85 5.63 -0.31 10.26
CA PRO A 85 6.46 0.66 10.96
C PRO A 85 5.81 2.02 11.14
N ILE A 86 5.09 2.51 10.12
CA ILE A 86 4.43 3.82 10.17
C ILE A 86 3.34 3.85 11.25
N ARG A 87 2.58 2.76 11.37
CA ARG A 87 1.53 2.62 12.38
C ARG A 87 2.12 2.48 13.79
N GLU A 88 3.26 1.82 13.93
CA GLU A 88 3.99 1.72 15.20
C GLU A 88 4.54 3.07 15.63
N ILE A 89 5.22 3.79 14.72
CA ILE A 89 5.74 5.15 14.98
C ILE A 89 4.60 6.11 15.33
N GLN A 90 3.43 6.02 14.68
CA GLN A 90 2.27 6.87 14.99
C GLN A 90 1.71 6.70 16.40
N LYS A 91 1.97 5.56 17.06
CA LYS A 91 1.57 5.35 18.47
C LYS A 91 2.49 6.08 19.44
N GLU A 92 3.75 6.30 19.05
CA GLU A 92 4.78 6.87 19.91
C GLU A 92 5.06 8.35 19.59
N HIS A 93 4.82 8.77 18.34
CA HIS A 93 5.18 10.08 17.83
C HIS A 93 4.02 10.74 17.09
N THR A 94 3.60 11.90 17.58
CA THR A 94 2.56 12.73 16.95
C THR A 94 3.02 13.37 15.64
N GLN A 95 4.32 13.67 15.51
CA GLN A 95 4.94 14.26 14.31
C GLN A 95 5.72 13.20 13.53
N THR A 96 5.02 12.17 13.02
CA THR A 96 5.61 11.00 12.35
C THR A 96 6.61 11.39 11.24
N ARG A 97 6.25 12.33 10.37
CA ARG A 97 7.12 12.70 9.23
C ARG A 97 8.42 13.37 9.65
N ALA A 98 8.36 14.24 10.67
CA ALA A 98 9.55 14.90 11.21
C ALA A 98 10.46 13.88 11.92
N TYR A 99 9.86 12.89 12.61
CA TYR A 99 10.60 11.78 13.19
C TYR A 99 11.31 10.95 12.11
N GLU A 100 10.61 10.54 11.04
CA GLU A 100 11.21 9.80 9.92
C GLU A 100 12.38 10.55 9.28
N GLN A 101 12.20 11.86 9.04
CA GLN A 101 13.23 12.73 8.47
C GLN A 101 14.49 12.73 9.32
N LYS A 102 14.34 13.07 10.61
CA LYS A 102 15.44 13.09 11.57
C LYS A 102 16.14 11.73 11.68
N TYR A 103 15.37 10.65 11.78
CA TYR A 103 15.90 9.29 11.90
C TYR A 103 16.78 8.89 10.70
N LEU A 104 16.39 9.31 9.49
CA LEU A 104 17.14 9.06 8.25
C LEU A 104 18.36 9.98 8.13
N GLU A 105 18.22 11.27 8.45
CA GLU A 105 19.31 12.25 8.39
C GLU A 105 20.44 11.92 9.36
N GLU A 106 20.11 11.49 10.59
CA GLU A 106 21.10 11.02 11.59
C GLU A 106 21.91 9.81 11.11
N ARG A 107 21.42 9.07 10.12
CA ARG A 107 22.08 7.90 9.51
C ARG A 107 22.75 8.23 8.17
N GLY A 108 22.77 9.50 7.77
CA GLY A 108 23.39 9.96 6.53
C GLY A 108 22.55 9.74 5.28
N PHE A 109 21.25 9.47 5.39
CA PHE A 109 20.35 9.39 4.24
C PHE A 109 19.77 10.77 3.90
N GLY A 110 19.87 11.17 2.64
CA GLY A 110 19.26 12.42 2.16
C GLY A 110 17.74 12.30 2.05
N VAL A 111 17.00 13.19 2.72
CA VAL A 111 15.53 13.25 2.64
C VAL A 111 15.09 14.47 1.84
N ARG A 112 14.16 14.27 0.89
CA ARG A 112 13.58 15.39 0.12
C ARG A 112 12.65 16.20 1.03
N ALA A 113 12.84 17.52 1.06
CA ALA A 113 12.03 18.45 1.85
C ALA A 113 10.60 18.68 1.33
N LYS A 114 10.23 18.11 0.18
CA LYS A 114 8.99 18.45 -0.51
C LYS A 114 7.78 17.75 0.12
N GLN A 115 6.93 18.50 0.81
CA GLN A 115 5.57 18.10 1.12
C GLN A 115 4.69 18.42 -0.09
N GLN A 116 4.02 17.41 -0.65
CA GLN A 116 3.01 17.58 -1.69
C GLN A 116 1.73 18.09 -1.03
N ALA A 117 0.98 18.97 -1.70
CA ALA A 117 -0.32 19.46 -1.20
C ALA A 117 -1.38 18.34 -1.14
N TYR A 118 -1.23 17.32 -1.99
CA TYR A 118 -2.16 16.20 -2.09
C TYR A 118 -1.44 14.86 -1.94
N THR A 119 -2.16 13.91 -1.36
CA THR A 119 -1.83 12.48 -1.42
C THR A 119 -2.47 11.90 -2.66
N ILE A 120 -1.68 11.25 -3.51
CA ILE A 120 -2.12 10.70 -4.79
C ILE A 120 -1.85 9.19 -4.81
N ASN A 121 -2.87 8.40 -5.15
CA ASN A 121 -2.71 7.00 -5.54
C ASN A 121 -3.16 6.85 -6.98
N GLU A 122 -2.34 6.20 -7.80
CA GLU A 122 -2.57 6.03 -9.23
C GLU A 122 -2.24 4.59 -9.63
N ASN A 123 -3.10 4.02 -10.47
CA ASN A 123 -2.87 2.76 -11.17
C ASN A 123 -3.67 2.74 -12.48
N LEU A 124 -3.68 1.60 -13.18
CA LEU A 124 -4.36 1.46 -14.47
C LEU A 124 -5.88 1.71 -14.40
N LEU A 125 -6.52 1.45 -13.25
CA LEU A 125 -7.96 1.66 -13.06
C LEU A 125 -8.31 3.14 -12.85
N GLY A 126 -7.40 3.94 -12.31
CA GLY A 126 -7.60 5.37 -12.15
C GLY A 126 -6.74 5.98 -11.05
N LEU A 127 -7.13 7.19 -10.66
CA LEU A 127 -6.39 8.03 -9.74
C LEU A 127 -7.30 8.53 -8.61
N THR A 128 -6.82 8.45 -7.38
CA THR A 128 -7.43 9.10 -6.20
C THR A 128 -6.53 10.22 -5.70
N MET A 129 -7.12 11.36 -5.36
CA MET A 129 -6.45 12.44 -4.66
C MET A 129 -7.16 12.71 -3.33
N SER A 130 -6.39 12.95 -2.28
CA SER A 130 -6.91 13.37 -0.98
C SER A 130 -5.96 14.37 -0.33
N GLY A 131 -6.44 15.11 0.67
CA GLY A 131 -5.73 16.28 1.19
C GLY A 131 -6.06 17.56 0.43
N GLY A 132 -5.33 18.63 0.73
CA GLY A 132 -5.69 20.02 0.38
C GLY A 132 -5.87 20.86 1.62
#